data_AF-A0A928N8N0-F1
#
_entry.id   AF-A0A928N8N0-F1
#
_cell.length_a   1.000
_cell.length_b   1.000
_cell.length_c   1.000
_cell.angle_alpha   90.00
_cell.angle_beta   90.00
_cell.angle_gamma   90.00
#
_symmetry.space_group_name_H-M   'P 1'
#
loop_
_entity.id
_entity.type
_entity.pdbx_description
1 polymer ?
#
loop_
_entity_poly.entity_id
_entity_poly.type
_entity_poly.pdbx_seq_one_letter_code
_entity_poly.pdbx_strand_id
1 'polypeptide(L)'
;MSNEKKKLATCNTCEKEIAKNAKVCPHCGGKVKKPFYKRVWFIALAVIIVIGIISNIGNGNETTTSQQEPKQQEQIEYISYDVSEMMNDLEGNAMSAEKKYNKQYVEITGRLSTIDSSGSYISLYPTDNDFAITGVQCYIQSEEQKAKILELSKGDIVTLTGKMKSVGEVLGYSLDIHSIH
;
A
#
# COMPACT_ATOMS: atom_id res chain seq x y z
N MET A 1 36.15 33.34 3.01
CA MET A 1 35.97 31.92 3.38
C MET A 1 34.47 31.66 3.52
N SER A 2 33.83 31.23 2.44
CA SER A 2 32.37 31.11 2.37
C SER A 2 31.91 29.86 3.12
N ASN A 3 31.19 30.10 4.21
CA ASN A 3 30.59 29.09 5.07
C ASN A 3 29.32 28.55 4.38
N GLU A 4 29.48 27.72 3.34
CA GLU A 4 28.37 26.95 2.79
C GLU A 4 28.05 25.80 3.75
N LYS A 5 27.01 25.97 4.56
CA LYS A 5 26.35 24.87 5.27
C LYS A 5 25.85 23.86 4.22
N LYS A 6 26.70 22.91 3.83
CA LYS A 6 26.34 21.83 2.91
C LYS A 6 25.13 21.13 3.48
N LYS A 7 24.00 21.34 2.82
CA LYS A 7 22.76 20.67 3.15
C LYS A 7 22.93 19.20 2.74
N LEU A 8 23.29 18.36 3.70
CA LEU A 8 23.45 16.91 3.55
C LEU A 8 22.09 16.21 3.77
N ALA A 9 21.89 15.10 3.08
CA ALA A 9 20.79 14.17 3.28
C ALA A 9 21.37 12.77 3.44
N THR A 10 20.63 11.86 4.06
CA THR A 10 21.00 10.46 4.17
C THR A 10 20.49 9.68 2.97
N CYS A 11 21.28 8.72 2.50
CA CYS A 11 20.87 7.79 1.46
C CYS A 11 19.96 6.70 2.06
N ASN A 12 18.75 6.53 1.53
CA ASN A 12 17.80 5.52 2.02
C ASN A 12 18.20 4.06 1.71
N THR A 13 19.32 3.82 1.03
CA THR A 13 19.78 2.46 0.63
C THR A 13 21.01 2.01 1.41
N CYS A 14 21.92 2.92 1.74
CA CYS A 14 23.18 2.59 2.41
C CYS A 14 23.49 3.50 3.60
N GLU A 15 22.54 4.36 3.99
CA GLU A 15 22.56 5.24 5.16
C GLU A 15 23.71 6.25 5.23
N LYS A 16 24.58 6.29 4.21
CA LYS A 16 25.65 7.28 4.11
C LYS A 16 25.12 8.67 3.77
N GLU A 17 25.83 9.68 4.28
CA GLU A 17 25.56 11.08 3.96
C GLU A 17 25.86 11.37 2.49
N ILE A 18 24.93 12.08 1.84
CA ILE A 18 24.99 12.48 0.45
C ILE A 18 24.56 13.93 0.31
N ALA A 19 24.95 14.57 -0.79
CA ALA A 19 24.44 15.91 -1.11
C ALA A 19 22.91 15.86 -1.30
N LYS A 20 22.16 16.83 -0.74
CA LYS A 20 20.67 16.89 -0.87
C LYS A 20 20.14 16.85 -2.31
N ASN A 21 20.98 17.19 -3.29
CA ASN A 21 20.62 17.23 -4.70
C ASN A 21 21.11 16.02 -5.51
N ALA A 22 21.79 15.05 -4.88
CA ALA A 22 22.22 13.83 -5.58
C ALA A 22 21.00 13.06 -6.08
N LYS A 23 20.98 12.71 -7.38
CA LYS A 23 19.94 11.85 -7.98
C LYS A 23 20.24 10.36 -7.76
N VAL A 24 21.52 10.03 -7.64
CA VAL A 24 22.05 8.68 -7.45
C VAL A 24 23.11 8.76 -6.34
N CYS A 25 23.11 7.79 -5.43
CA CYS A 25 24.08 7.73 -4.34
C CYS A 25 25.48 7.32 -4.88
N PRO A 26 26.56 8.06 -4.57
CA PRO A 26 27.90 7.72 -5.01
C PRO A 26 28.51 6.50 -4.28
N HIS A 27 27.95 6.08 -3.15
CA HIS A 27 28.49 4.98 -2.35
C HIS A 27 27.89 3.62 -2.71
N CYS A 28 26.66 3.57 -3.20
CA CYS A 28 25.95 2.31 -3.46
C CYS A 28 25.19 2.27 -4.81
N GLY A 29 25.13 3.37 -5.56
CA GLY A 29 24.37 3.44 -6.81
C GLY A 29 22.84 3.51 -6.64
N GLY A 30 22.32 3.53 -5.42
CA GLY A 30 20.89 3.65 -5.15
C GLY A 30 20.29 4.97 -5.64
N LYS A 31 19.06 4.93 -6.18
CA LYS A 31 18.32 6.13 -6.64
C LYS A 31 17.78 6.91 -5.45
N VAL A 32 18.06 8.21 -5.42
CA VAL A 32 17.63 9.11 -4.33
C VAL A 32 16.30 9.77 -4.73
N LYS A 33 15.20 9.36 -4.09
CA LYS A 33 13.86 9.93 -4.35
C LYS A 33 13.72 11.28 -3.64
N LYS A 34 13.40 12.35 -4.38
CA LYS A 34 13.15 13.68 -3.79
C LYS A 34 11.79 13.70 -3.09
N PRO A 35 11.67 14.34 -1.91
CA PRO A 35 10.40 14.48 -1.22
C PRO A 35 9.39 15.26 -2.10
N PHE A 36 8.31 14.61 -2.50
CA PHE A 36 7.30 15.19 -3.39
C PHE A 36 6.54 16.36 -2.75
N TYR A 37 6.42 16.36 -1.42
CA TYR A 37 5.74 17.39 -0.61
C TYR A 37 6.46 18.76 -0.61
N LYS A 38 7.70 18.84 -1.10
CA LYS A 38 8.42 20.11 -1.28
C LYS A 38 8.28 20.69 -2.68
N ARG A 39 7.49 20.06 -3.57
CA ARG A 39 7.27 20.57 -4.94
C ARG A 39 6.23 21.68 -4.91
N VAL A 40 6.48 22.77 -5.64
CA VAL A 40 5.64 23.98 -5.69
C VAL A 40 4.16 23.67 -6.00
N TRP A 41 3.88 22.75 -6.93
CA TRP A 41 2.51 22.34 -7.27
C TRP A 41 1.73 21.73 -6.09
N PHE A 42 2.41 21.02 -5.18
CA PHE A 42 1.81 20.39 -4.02
C PHE A 42 1.50 21.43 -2.94
N ILE A 43 2.39 22.42 -2.78
CA ILE A 43 2.18 23.58 -1.91
C ILE A 43 1.00 24.42 -2.43
N ALA A 44 0.91 24.66 -3.74
CA ALA A 44 -0.20 25.38 -4.35
C ALA A 44 -1.56 24.68 -4.12
N LEU A 45 -1.60 23.35 -4.25
CA LEU A 45 -2.81 22.56 -4.01
C LEU A 45 -3.25 22.62 -2.54
N ALA A 46 -2.30 22.54 -1.60
CA ALA A 46 -2.58 22.73 -0.18
C ALA A 46 -3.12 24.14 0.14
N VAL A 47 -2.57 25.19 -0.49
CA VAL A 47 -3.04 26.57 -0.30
C VAL A 47 -4.44 26.79 -0.88
N ILE A 48 -4.79 26.16 -2.01
CA ILE A 48 -6.15 26.23 -2.59
C ILE A 48 -7.19 25.64 -1.63
N ILE A 49 -6.86 24.52 -0.98
CA ILE A 49 -7.73 23.91 0.05
C ILE A 49 -7.92 24.86 1.24
N VAL A 50 -6.87 25.57 1.67
CA VAL A 50 -6.93 26.53 2.78
C VAL A 50 -7.68 27.82 2.42
N ILE A 51 -7.60 28.30 1.19
CA ILE A 51 -8.33 29.50 0.74
C ILE A 51 -9.83 29.20 0.54
N GLY A 52 -10.19 27.97 0.16
CA GLY A 52 -11.58 27.53 0.01
C GLY A 52 -12.43 27.60 1.28
N ILE A 53 -11.81 27.82 2.44
CA ILE A 53 -12.46 27.85 3.76
C ILE A 53 -12.77 29.30 4.22
N ILE A 54 -12.28 30.34 3.55
CA ILE A 54 -12.39 31.75 4.02
C ILE A 54 -13.56 32.48 3.33
N SER A 55 -14.74 31.87 3.30
CA SER A 55 -15.97 32.56 2.89
C SER A 55 -17.07 32.34 3.92
N ASN A 56 -16.81 32.73 5.18
CA ASN A 56 -17.84 33.16 6.12
C ASN A 56 -17.23 33.86 7.36
N ILE A 57 -17.47 35.17 7.43
CA ILE A 57 -17.85 35.98 8.61
C ILE A 57 -17.12 35.74 9.96
N GLY A 58 -16.45 36.81 10.42
CA GLY A 58 -16.87 37.48 11.66
C GLY A 58 -16.15 37.15 12.98
N ASN A 59 -15.29 38.08 13.39
CA ASN A 59 -15.12 38.60 14.76
C ASN A 59 -14.82 37.62 15.92
N GLY A 60 -13.59 37.68 16.43
CA GLY A 60 -13.31 37.52 17.86
C GLY A 60 -12.45 36.32 18.28
N ASN A 61 -11.19 36.63 18.59
CA ASN A 61 -10.24 35.96 19.48
C ASN A 61 -9.96 34.45 19.35
N GLU A 62 -8.69 34.22 19.01
CA GLU A 62 -7.94 32.99 19.01
C GLU A 62 -8.04 32.22 20.34
N THR A 63 -8.59 31.02 20.26
CA THR A 63 -8.11 29.89 21.05
C THR A 63 -8.25 28.67 20.15
N THR A 64 -7.18 28.37 19.41
CA THR A 64 -7.09 27.16 18.58
C THR A 64 -6.95 25.95 19.48
N THR A 65 -8.04 25.59 20.16
CA THR A 65 -8.28 24.22 20.58
C THR A 65 -8.39 23.44 19.28
N SER A 66 -7.36 22.65 18.97
CA SER A 66 -7.43 21.62 17.93
C SER A 66 -8.52 20.65 18.36
N GLN A 67 -9.76 20.94 17.97
CA GLN A 67 -10.79 19.94 17.84
C GLN A 67 -10.24 18.96 16.81
N GLN A 68 -9.73 17.84 17.30
CA GLN A 68 -9.73 16.61 16.53
C GLN A 68 -11.19 16.39 16.13
N GLU A 69 -11.51 16.83 14.92
CA GLU A 69 -12.67 16.34 14.20
C GLU A 69 -12.56 14.80 14.26
N PRO A 70 -13.52 14.09 14.86
CA PRO A 70 -13.49 12.65 14.85
C PRO A 70 -13.57 12.27 13.38
N LYS A 71 -12.44 11.77 12.87
CA LYS A 71 -12.34 11.20 11.53
C LYS A 71 -13.43 10.15 11.48
N GLN A 72 -14.57 10.49 10.90
CA GLN A 72 -15.69 9.57 10.74
C GLN A 72 -15.11 8.41 9.92
N GLN A 73 -14.84 7.30 10.61
CA GLN A 73 -14.31 6.09 10.02
C GLN A 73 -15.38 5.60 9.06
N GLU A 74 -15.18 5.91 7.78
CA GLU A 74 -15.87 5.23 6.69
C GLU A 74 -15.59 3.74 6.88
N GLN A 75 -16.62 3.00 7.31
CA GLN A 75 -16.51 1.59 7.59
C GLN A 75 -16.39 0.90 6.23
N ILE A 76 -15.16 0.49 5.88
CA ILE A 76 -14.90 -0.23 4.63
C ILE A 76 -15.63 -1.57 4.71
N GLU A 77 -16.63 -1.76 3.86
CA GLU A 77 -17.29 -3.04 3.67
C GLU A 77 -16.44 -3.92 2.74
N TYR A 78 -16.18 -5.15 3.18
CA TYR A 78 -15.41 -6.13 2.42
C TYR A 78 -16.34 -7.19 1.86
N ILE A 79 -16.19 -7.48 0.57
CA ILE A 79 -16.92 -8.58 -0.07
C ILE A 79 -16.06 -9.85 0.06
N SER A 80 -16.65 -10.91 0.60
CA SER A 80 -15.94 -12.16 0.87
C SER A 80 -15.92 -13.06 -0.37
N TYR A 81 -14.76 -13.60 -0.71
CA TYR A 81 -14.54 -14.54 -1.80
C TYR A 81 -13.57 -15.65 -1.39
N ASP A 82 -13.71 -16.83 -2.00
CA ASP A 82 -12.67 -17.86 -1.95
C ASP A 82 -11.70 -17.67 -3.12
N VAL A 83 -10.40 -17.88 -2.89
CA VAL A 83 -9.40 -17.78 -3.96
C VAL A 83 -9.71 -18.75 -5.10
N SER A 84 -10.30 -19.91 -4.82
CA SER A 84 -10.72 -20.90 -5.83
C SER A 84 -11.83 -20.35 -6.73
N GLU A 85 -12.83 -19.64 -6.17
CA GLU A 85 -13.86 -18.92 -6.97
C GLU A 85 -13.20 -17.89 -7.88
N MET A 86 -12.30 -17.07 -7.32
CA MET A 86 -11.63 -16.01 -8.07
C MET A 86 -10.80 -16.58 -9.22
N MET A 87 -10.10 -17.70 -9.02
CA MET A 87 -9.31 -18.34 -10.08
C MET A 87 -10.20 -18.94 -11.17
N ASN A 88 -11.33 -19.56 -10.80
CA ASN A 88 -12.31 -20.07 -11.77
C ASN A 88 -12.92 -18.96 -12.62
N ASP A 89 -13.25 -17.81 -12.00
CA ASP A 89 -13.75 -16.64 -12.72
C ASP A 89 -12.71 -16.08 -13.71
N LEU A 90 -11.44 -16.07 -13.31
CA LEU A 90 -10.34 -15.62 -14.16
C LEU A 90 -10.16 -16.53 -15.39
N GLU A 91 -10.17 -17.85 -15.18
CA GLU A 91 -10.04 -18.85 -16.24
C GLU A 91 -11.24 -18.83 -17.19
N GLY A 92 -12.46 -18.72 -16.64
CA GLY A 92 -13.68 -18.65 -17.44
C GLY A 92 -13.76 -17.39 -18.29
N ASN A 93 -13.43 -16.23 -17.72
CA ASN A 93 -13.36 -14.96 -18.45
C ASN A 93 -12.56 -13.88 -17.71
N ALA A 94 -11.29 -13.72 -18.09
CA ALA A 94 -10.40 -12.74 -17.47
C ALA A 94 -10.89 -11.28 -17.56
N MET A 95 -11.60 -10.90 -18.63
CA MET A 95 -12.16 -9.54 -18.76
C MET A 95 -13.31 -9.30 -17.77
N SER A 96 -14.15 -10.31 -17.53
CA SER A 96 -15.21 -10.24 -16.54
C SER A 96 -14.64 -10.21 -15.12
N ALA A 97 -13.61 -11.02 -14.85
CA ALA A 97 -12.92 -11.02 -13.57
C ALA A 97 -12.27 -9.67 -13.26
N GLU A 98 -11.60 -9.04 -14.23
CA GLU A 98 -11.03 -7.69 -14.06
C GLU A 98 -12.11 -6.69 -13.63
N LYS A 99 -13.26 -6.66 -14.32
CA LYS A 99 -14.35 -5.76 -13.99
C LYS A 99 -14.98 -6.07 -12.63
N LYS A 100 -15.09 -7.36 -12.27
CA LYS A 100 -15.69 -7.82 -11.01
C LYS A 100 -14.82 -7.42 -9.83
N TYR A 101 -13.52 -7.69 -9.88
CA TYR A 101 -12.66 -7.66 -8.68
C TYR A 101 -11.77 -6.42 -8.58
N ASN A 102 -11.36 -5.81 -9.69
CA ASN A 102 -10.37 -4.73 -9.65
C ASN A 102 -10.85 -3.55 -8.80
N LYS A 103 -9.96 -2.99 -7.98
CA LYS A 103 -10.21 -1.87 -7.05
C LYS A 103 -11.21 -2.15 -5.91
N GLN A 104 -11.79 -3.34 -5.82
CA GLN A 104 -12.69 -3.69 -4.72
C GLN A 104 -11.92 -3.91 -3.40
N TYR A 105 -12.62 -3.67 -2.29
CA TYR A 105 -12.19 -4.12 -0.97
C TYR A 105 -12.78 -5.51 -0.74
N VAL A 106 -11.89 -6.48 -0.52
CA VAL A 106 -12.26 -7.89 -0.46
C VAL A 106 -11.73 -8.53 0.81
N GLU A 107 -12.47 -9.51 1.32
CA GLU A 107 -11.97 -10.53 2.23
C GLU A 107 -11.75 -11.79 1.40
N ILE A 108 -10.54 -12.34 1.42
CA ILE A 108 -10.23 -13.55 0.66
C ILE A 108 -9.72 -14.64 1.58
N THR A 109 -10.14 -15.86 1.29
CA THR A 109 -9.64 -17.07 1.97
C THR A 109 -8.92 -17.94 0.96
N GLY A 110 -7.71 -18.39 1.32
CA GLY A 110 -6.92 -19.25 0.46
C GLY A 110 -5.79 -19.94 1.20
N ARG A 111 -5.12 -20.87 0.52
CA ARG A 111 -3.98 -21.60 1.08
C ARG A 111 -2.69 -20.82 0.91
N LEU A 112 -1.97 -20.59 2.00
CA LEU A 112 -0.70 -19.90 2.01
C LEU A 112 0.37 -20.72 1.27
N SER A 113 0.79 -20.26 0.09
CA SER A 113 1.74 -20.97 -0.78
C SER A 113 3.16 -20.40 -0.71
N THR A 114 3.26 -19.07 -0.73
CA THR A 114 4.54 -18.35 -0.72
C THR A 114 4.56 -17.33 0.39
N ILE A 115 5.68 -17.27 1.10
CA ILE A 115 6.04 -16.20 2.02
C ILE A 115 7.35 -15.64 1.46
N ASP A 116 7.33 -14.39 1.01
CA ASP A 116 8.53 -13.76 0.47
C ASP A 116 9.55 -13.53 1.60
N SER A 117 10.80 -13.92 1.36
CA SER A 117 11.87 -13.85 2.37
C SER A 117 12.19 -12.44 2.85
N SER A 118 11.89 -11.41 2.05
CA SER A 118 12.06 -10.01 2.45
C SER A 118 10.84 -9.44 3.19
N GLY A 119 9.77 -10.24 3.31
CA GLY A 119 8.47 -9.80 3.84
C GLY A 119 7.77 -8.79 2.93
N SER A 120 7.99 -8.85 1.61
CA SER A 120 7.32 -7.96 0.66
C SER A 120 5.89 -8.41 0.32
N TYR A 121 5.63 -9.72 0.27
CA TYR A 121 4.32 -10.28 -0.05
C TYR A 121 4.17 -11.72 0.47
N ILE A 122 2.92 -12.18 0.52
CA ILE A 122 2.56 -13.61 0.55
C ILE A 122 1.74 -13.96 -0.69
N SER A 123 1.60 -15.24 -1.00
CA SER A 123 0.68 -15.70 -2.05
C SER A 123 -0.34 -16.68 -1.49
N LEU A 124 -1.61 -16.43 -1.77
CA LEU A 124 -2.70 -17.36 -1.48
C LEU A 124 -3.12 -18.07 -2.77
N TYR A 125 -3.14 -19.39 -2.73
CA TYR A 125 -3.59 -20.26 -3.83
C TYR A 125 -4.98 -20.85 -3.50
N PRO A 126 -5.70 -21.37 -4.52
CA PRO A 126 -6.92 -22.12 -4.30
C PRO A 126 -6.73 -23.22 -3.26
N THR A 127 -7.76 -23.45 -2.46
CA THR A 127 -7.74 -24.46 -1.38
C THR A 127 -8.03 -25.86 -1.92
N ASP A 128 -8.68 -25.95 -3.08
CA ASP A 128 -9.11 -27.19 -3.74
C ASP A 128 -8.13 -27.68 -4.84
N ASN A 129 -7.05 -26.93 -5.11
CA ASN A 129 -6.07 -27.27 -6.13
C ASN A 129 -4.63 -27.27 -5.58
N ASP A 130 -4.15 -28.48 -5.27
CA ASP A 130 -2.80 -28.67 -4.74
C ASP A 130 -1.68 -28.28 -5.72
N PHE A 131 -1.96 -28.36 -7.02
CA PHE A 131 -1.01 -28.11 -8.11
C PHE A 131 -1.10 -26.68 -8.67
N ALA A 132 -1.87 -25.80 -8.04
CA ALA A 132 -1.96 -24.40 -8.46
C ALA A 132 -0.57 -23.75 -8.48
N ILE A 133 -0.28 -23.03 -9.56
CA ILE A 133 0.95 -22.24 -9.75
C ILE A 133 0.68 -20.73 -9.75
N THR A 134 -0.60 -20.33 -9.72
CA THR A 134 -1.09 -18.95 -9.72
C THR A 134 -2.18 -18.79 -8.66
N GLY A 135 -2.44 -17.54 -8.27
CA GLY A 135 -3.39 -17.20 -7.21
C GLY A 135 -3.43 -15.70 -6.96
N VAL A 136 -3.50 -15.31 -5.69
CA VAL A 136 -3.49 -13.91 -5.26
C VAL A 136 -2.17 -13.56 -4.59
N GLN A 137 -1.43 -12.61 -5.18
CA GLN A 137 -0.25 -12.02 -4.57
C GLN A 137 -0.65 -10.87 -3.63
N CYS A 138 -0.38 -11.05 -2.34
CA CYS A 138 -0.84 -10.18 -1.26
C CYS A 138 0.34 -9.38 -0.70
N TYR A 139 0.41 -8.08 -1.04
CA TYR A 139 1.50 -7.20 -0.63
C TYR A 139 1.35 -6.74 0.82
N ILE A 140 2.43 -6.91 1.57
CA ILE A 140 2.49 -6.56 2.99
C ILE A 140 2.79 -5.06 3.11
N GLN A 141 1.97 -4.35 3.90
CA GLN A 141 1.99 -2.89 4.02
C GLN A 141 2.56 -2.38 5.34
N SER A 142 2.63 -3.22 6.38
CA SER A 142 3.05 -2.80 7.72
C SER A 142 3.87 -3.86 8.46
N GLU A 143 4.64 -3.43 9.46
CA GLU A 143 5.39 -4.33 10.35
C GLU A 143 4.47 -5.19 11.21
N GLU A 144 3.26 -4.72 11.54
CA GLU A 144 2.25 -5.51 12.26
C GLU A 144 1.77 -6.70 11.43
N GLN A 145 1.53 -6.50 10.13
CA GLN A 145 1.19 -7.58 9.21
C GLN A 145 2.35 -8.56 9.06
N LYS A 146 3.59 -8.07 8.98
CA LYS A 146 4.78 -8.94 8.97
C LYS A 146 4.87 -9.79 10.23
N ALA A 147 4.65 -9.20 11.41
CA ALA A 147 4.69 -9.91 12.67
C ALA A 147 3.68 -11.07 12.71
N LYS A 148 2.43 -10.84 12.24
CA LYS A 148 1.43 -11.91 12.09
C LYS A 148 1.89 -13.00 11.12
N ILE A 149 2.47 -12.62 9.99
CA ILE A 149 2.92 -13.58 8.96
C ILE A 149 4.10 -14.44 9.45
N LEU A 150 4.95 -13.92 10.34
CA LEU A 150 6.04 -14.71 10.94
C LEU A 150 5.54 -15.89 11.78
N GLU A 151 4.29 -15.87 12.22
CA GLU A 151 3.65 -16.95 12.99
C GLU A 151 2.99 -18.00 12.07
N LEU A 152 2.87 -17.73 10.77
CA LEU A 152 2.22 -18.59 9.79
C LEU A 152 3.21 -19.50 9.06
N SER A 153 2.70 -20.62 8.56
CA SER A 153 3.44 -21.62 7.79
C SER A 153 2.82 -21.86 6.42
N LYS A 154 3.65 -22.26 5.45
CA LYS A 154 3.15 -22.70 4.14
C LYS A 154 2.18 -23.87 4.34
N GLY A 155 1.05 -23.81 3.65
CA GLY A 155 -0.04 -24.77 3.76
C GLY A 155 -1.19 -24.30 4.66
N ASP A 156 -0.98 -23.30 5.51
CA ASP A 156 -2.04 -22.74 6.35
C ASP A 156 -3.17 -22.17 5.49
N ILE A 157 -4.41 -22.30 5.96
CA ILE A 157 -5.55 -21.61 5.38
C ILE A 157 -5.64 -20.25 6.04
N VAL A 158 -5.51 -19.19 5.24
CA VAL A 158 -5.44 -17.82 5.72
C VAL A 158 -6.59 -17.03 5.14
N THR A 159 -7.25 -16.27 6.02
CA THR A 159 -8.25 -15.27 5.63
C THR A 159 -7.67 -13.89 5.87
N LEU A 160 -7.75 -13.01 4.88
CA LEU A 160 -7.26 -11.64 4.99
C LEU A 160 -8.17 -10.66 4.26
N THR A 161 -8.11 -9.41 4.67
CA THR A 161 -8.79 -8.30 4.01
C THR A 161 -7.78 -7.42 3.29
N GLY A 162 -8.20 -6.82 2.18
CA GLY A 162 -7.36 -5.86 1.48
C GLY A 162 -8.03 -5.22 0.28
N LYS A 163 -7.26 -4.44 -0.48
CA LYS A 163 -7.71 -3.77 -1.69
C LYS A 163 -7.09 -4.40 -2.93
N MET A 164 -7.92 -4.83 -3.87
CA MET A 164 -7.47 -5.35 -5.15
C MET A 164 -6.78 -4.24 -5.97
N LYS A 165 -5.56 -4.52 -6.45
CA LYS A 165 -4.76 -3.58 -7.25
C LYS A 165 -4.85 -3.87 -8.73
N SER A 166 -4.82 -5.16 -9.08
CA SER A 166 -4.77 -5.60 -10.47
C SER A 166 -5.27 -7.03 -10.60
N VAL A 167 -5.89 -7.29 -11.75
CA VAL A 167 -6.25 -8.64 -12.23
C VAL A 167 -5.54 -8.84 -13.56
N GLY A 168 -4.88 -9.97 -13.76
CA GLY A 168 -4.16 -10.29 -14.98
C GLY A 168 -4.19 -11.77 -15.30
N GLU A 169 -4.34 -12.09 -16.58
CA GLU A 169 -4.50 -13.47 -17.07
C GLU A 169 -3.31 -14.40 -16.74
N VAL A 170 -2.09 -13.86 -16.70
CA VAL A 170 -0.87 -14.67 -16.49
C VAL A 170 -0.52 -14.81 -15.01
N LEU A 171 -0.59 -13.71 -14.25
CA LEU A 171 -0.11 -13.67 -12.86
C LEU A 171 -1.23 -13.80 -11.82
N GLY A 172 -2.49 -13.85 -12.26
CA GLY A 172 -3.65 -13.88 -11.38
C GLY A 172 -3.97 -12.50 -10.81
N TYR A 173 -4.11 -12.45 -9.50
CA TYR A 173 -4.57 -11.26 -8.78
C TYR A 173 -3.45 -10.65 -7.95
N SER A 174 -3.52 -9.34 -7.70
CA SER A 174 -2.70 -8.73 -6.67
C SER A 174 -3.50 -7.78 -5.79
N LEU A 175 -3.28 -7.84 -4.47
CA LEU A 175 -3.93 -6.98 -3.49
C LEU A 175 -2.93 -6.40 -2.47
N ASP A 176 -3.24 -5.22 -1.94
CA ASP A 176 -2.55 -4.66 -0.77
C ASP A 176 -3.30 -5.08 0.50
N ILE A 177 -2.61 -5.74 1.45
CA ILE A 177 -3.22 -6.25 2.69
C ILE A 177 -3.62 -5.09 3.60
N HIS A 178 -4.82 -5.18 4.16
CA HIS A 178 -5.28 -4.33 5.25
C HIS A 178 -5.16 -5.05 6.61
N SER A 179 -5.73 -6.25 6.74
CA SER A 179 -5.69 -7.05 7.96
C SER A 179 -5.59 -8.54 7.63
N ILE A 180 -5.02 -9.31 8.56
CA ILE A 180 -4.91 -10.77 8.51
C ILE A 180 -5.66 -11.31 9.75
N HIS A 181 -6.52 -12.30 9.54
CA HIS A 181 -7.40 -12.89 10.56
C HIS A 181 -6.86 -14.23 11.05
#